data_AF-A0A933KRB0-F1
#
_entry.id   AF-A0A933KRB0-F1
#
_cell.length_a   1.000
_cell.length_b   1.000
_cell.length_c   1.000
_cell.angle_alpha   90.00
_cell.angle_beta   90.00
_cell.angle_gamma   90.00
#
_symmetry.space_group_name_H-M   'P 1'
#
loop_
_entity.id
_entity.type
_entity.pdbx_description
1 polymer ?
#
loop_
_entity_poly.entity_id
_entity_poly.type
_entity_poly.pdbx_seq_one_letter_code
_entity_poly.pdbx_strand_id
1 'polypeptide(L)'
;MGRSSAFFAVVALLLAPGLPSARAAQQGGGAAPAMLDYEVFKARVQPILMAPRKGNARCVSCHATGGGNSYLEPLPAGSTTYTEDQTRRNFERVARLVAPGEPLKSLLLLNPLAEEAGGSHWHGGGKHWQSQNDAEWQALAAWVKTRADAPAASASAARPVAAPAPPPASPLDYDAFKARVQPILMASRKGNARCVSCHATGGGNSYLEPLPSGSTTYTEDQTRRNFDRVTRLVAPGEPLKSLLLLNPLAEEAGGSHWHGGGKHWQSQNDAEWQTLAAWVRGTR
;
A
#
# COMPACT_ATOMS: atom_id res chain seq x y z
N MET A 1 71.96 60.97 2.06
CA MET A 1 71.21 60.68 3.31
C MET A 1 69.73 60.76 3.02
N GLY A 2 68.94 59.75 3.45
CA GLY A 2 67.48 59.73 3.30
C GLY A 2 66.98 58.29 3.13
N ARG A 3 66.77 57.60 4.27
CA ARG A 3 66.28 56.22 4.34
C ARG A 3 64.77 56.22 4.08
N SER A 4 64.30 55.53 3.04
CA SER A 4 62.88 55.17 2.90
C SER A 4 62.70 53.69 3.22
N SER A 5 62.17 53.43 4.42
CA SER A 5 61.80 52.10 4.89
C SER A 5 60.49 51.68 4.23
N ALA A 6 60.51 50.57 3.50
CA ALA A 6 59.32 49.91 2.98
C ALA A 6 58.59 49.16 4.11
N PHE A 7 57.30 49.44 4.28
CA PHE A 7 56.40 48.67 5.15
C PHE A 7 56.05 47.34 4.46
N PHE A 8 56.50 46.22 5.03
CA PHE A 8 55.97 44.89 4.71
C PHE A 8 54.70 44.65 5.54
N ALA A 9 53.55 44.55 4.88
CA ALA A 9 52.32 44.09 5.49
C ALA A 9 52.37 42.55 5.60
N VAL A 10 52.41 42.05 6.84
CA VAL A 10 52.28 40.63 7.16
C VAL A 10 50.79 40.27 7.09
N VAL A 11 50.41 39.49 6.07
CA VAL A 11 49.08 38.86 6.00
C VAL A 11 49.13 37.60 6.87
N ALA A 12 48.48 37.66 8.03
CA ALA A 12 48.31 36.51 8.91
C ALA A 12 47.28 35.53 8.32
N LEU A 13 47.75 34.38 7.87
CA LEU A 13 46.93 33.24 7.44
C LEU A 13 46.41 32.51 8.68
N LEU A 14 45.15 32.71 9.05
CA LEU A 14 44.50 31.95 10.12
C LEU A 14 44.10 30.56 9.59
N LEU A 15 44.87 29.53 9.92
CA LEU A 15 44.47 28.13 9.80
C LEU A 15 43.44 27.80 10.89
N ALA A 16 42.20 27.55 10.50
CA ALA A 16 41.19 26.94 11.37
C ALA A 16 41.30 25.40 11.31
N PRO A 17 41.26 24.67 12.44
CA PRO A 17 41.27 23.22 12.47
C PRO A 17 39.91 22.64 12.03
N GLY A 18 39.96 21.52 11.32
CA GLY A 18 38.83 20.89 10.64
C GLY A 18 37.74 20.33 11.56
N LEU A 19 36.53 20.29 11.03
CA LEU A 19 35.42 19.49 11.54
C LEU A 19 35.22 18.28 10.62
N PRO A 20 35.13 17.05 11.15
CA PRO A 20 34.82 15.89 10.34
C PRO A 20 33.37 15.99 9.84
N SER A 21 33.18 15.96 8.52
CA SER A 21 31.87 15.75 7.90
C SER A 21 31.37 14.36 8.27
N ALA A 22 30.59 14.27 9.34
CA ALA A 22 29.79 13.10 9.64
C ALA A 22 28.70 13.01 8.56
N ARG A 23 28.93 12.10 7.61
CA ARG A 23 27.92 11.65 6.65
C ARG A 23 26.84 10.95 7.47
N ALA A 24 25.80 11.70 7.87
CA ALA A 24 24.61 11.13 8.46
C ALA A 24 23.94 10.26 7.38
N ALA A 25 24.22 8.96 7.43
CA ALA A 25 23.41 7.96 6.78
C ALA A 25 22.03 8.03 7.46
N GLN A 26 21.09 8.70 6.80
CA GLN A 26 19.72 8.76 7.23
C GLN A 26 19.11 7.39 6.98
N GLN A 27 19.18 6.52 8.00
CA GLN A 27 18.39 5.31 8.11
C GLN A 27 16.93 5.73 8.31
N GLY A 28 16.19 5.82 7.21
CA GLY A 28 14.75 6.06 7.21
C GLY A 28 13.97 4.76 7.02
N GLY A 29 13.26 4.32 8.06
CA GLY A 29 11.99 3.60 7.91
C GLY A 29 12.01 2.07 7.75
N GLY A 30 12.64 1.35 8.68
CA GLY A 30 12.60 -0.13 8.76
C GLY A 30 11.74 -0.68 9.92
N ALA A 31 10.61 -0.06 10.26
CA ALA A 31 9.95 -0.33 11.55
C ALA A 31 8.93 -1.49 11.56
N ALA A 32 8.24 -1.78 10.44
CA ALA A 32 7.19 -2.82 10.44
C ALA A 32 7.72 -4.26 10.68
N PRO A 33 8.82 -4.72 10.05
CA PRO A 33 9.36 -6.05 10.34
C PRO A 33 9.99 -6.12 11.74
N ALA A 34 10.52 -5.00 12.25
CA ALA A 34 11.16 -4.93 13.57
C ALA A 34 10.18 -5.08 14.73
N MET A 35 8.87 -4.91 14.49
CA MET A 35 7.83 -5.01 15.51
C MET A 35 7.07 -6.34 15.52
N LEU A 36 7.14 -7.14 14.45
CA LEU A 36 6.37 -8.38 14.32
C LEU A 36 7.25 -9.60 14.59
N ASP A 37 6.68 -10.61 15.23
CA ASP A 37 7.45 -11.81 15.61
C ASP A 37 7.55 -12.80 14.43
N TYR A 38 8.78 -13.14 14.05
CA TYR A 38 9.07 -14.06 12.95
C TYR A 38 8.69 -15.52 13.27
N GLU A 39 8.92 -15.98 14.50
CA GLU A 39 8.62 -17.35 14.90
C GLU A 39 7.10 -17.57 14.98
N VAL A 40 6.35 -16.58 15.46
CA VAL A 40 4.88 -16.57 15.39
C VAL A 40 4.42 -16.54 13.94
N PHE A 41 5.05 -15.73 13.08
CA PHE A 41 4.72 -15.72 11.66
C PHE A 41 4.89 -17.12 11.05
N LYS A 42 6.06 -17.74 11.23
CA LYS A 42 6.37 -19.07 10.69
C LYS A 42 5.43 -20.14 11.22
N ALA A 43 5.12 -20.11 12.52
CA ALA A 43 4.35 -21.16 13.19
C ALA A 43 2.83 -20.99 13.13
N ARG A 44 2.32 -19.78 12.89
CA ARG A 44 0.87 -19.46 13.00
C ARG A 44 0.31 -18.72 11.79
N VAL A 45 1.08 -17.83 11.17
CA VAL A 45 0.59 -17.01 10.04
C VAL A 45 0.84 -17.71 8.70
N GLN A 46 2.06 -18.18 8.45
CA GLN A 46 2.43 -18.82 7.19
C GLN A 46 1.51 -20.02 6.84
N PRO A 47 1.15 -20.92 7.77
CA PRO A 47 0.22 -22.01 7.46
C PRO A 47 -1.14 -21.52 6.94
N ILE A 48 -1.67 -20.41 7.48
CA ILE A 48 -2.94 -19.82 7.06
C ILE A 48 -2.86 -19.32 5.61
N LEU A 49 -1.73 -18.76 5.21
CA LEU A 49 -1.51 -18.25 3.84
C LEU A 49 -1.33 -19.37 2.81
N MET A 50 -0.91 -20.55 3.27
CA MET A 50 -0.66 -21.72 2.42
C MET A 50 -1.84 -22.69 2.36
N ALA A 51 -2.73 -22.64 3.35
CA ALA A 51 -3.83 -23.58 3.49
C ALA A 51 -4.77 -23.57 2.27
N PRO A 52 -5.25 -24.75 1.81
CA PRO A 52 -6.32 -24.82 0.83
C PRO A 52 -7.59 -24.21 1.42
N ARG A 53 -8.42 -23.61 0.55
CA ARG A 53 -9.65 -22.94 0.96
C ARG A 53 -10.85 -23.59 0.28
N LYS A 54 -11.88 -23.91 1.05
CA LYS A 54 -13.15 -24.40 0.50
C LYS A 54 -13.94 -23.21 -0.05
N GLY A 55 -14.24 -23.22 -1.34
CA GLY A 55 -15.04 -22.19 -2.00
C GLY A 55 -14.33 -20.85 -2.28
N ASN A 56 -13.06 -20.71 -1.92
CA ASN A 56 -12.25 -19.51 -2.13
C ASN A 56 -10.89 -19.89 -2.73
N ALA A 57 -10.18 -18.92 -3.31
CA ALA A 57 -8.80 -19.14 -3.74
C ALA A 57 -7.87 -19.26 -2.52
N ARG A 58 -6.86 -20.14 -2.58
CA ARG A 58 -5.77 -20.15 -1.59
C ARG A 58 -4.88 -18.92 -1.82
N CYS A 59 -4.41 -18.30 -0.74
CA CYS A 59 -3.66 -17.04 -0.84
C CYS A 59 -2.42 -17.20 -1.72
N VAL A 60 -1.64 -18.27 -1.50
CA VAL A 60 -0.45 -18.59 -2.31
C VAL A 60 -0.74 -18.78 -3.80
N SER A 61 -1.95 -19.17 -4.22
CA SER A 61 -2.26 -19.34 -5.64
C SER A 61 -2.30 -18.03 -6.42
N CYS A 62 -2.60 -16.92 -5.75
CA CYS A 62 -2.73 -15.61 -6.39
C CYS A 62 -1.67 -14.62 -5.93
N HIS A 63 -1.08 -14.82 -4.74
CA HIS A 63 -0.09 -13.92 -4.16
C HIS A 63 1.35 -14.43 -4.26
N ALA A 64 1.56 -15.61 -4.83
CA ALA A 64 2.90 -16.09 -5.23
C ALA A 64 3.25 -15.77 -6.69
N THR A 65 2.24 -15.45 -7.50
CA THR A 65 2.36 -15.22 -8.95
C THR A 65 1.45 -14.07 -9.36
N GLY A 66 2.03 -12.99 -9.88
CA GLY A 66 1.29 -11.77 -10.24
C GLY A 66 2.11 -10.52 -9.94
N GLY A 67 1.78 -9.38 -10.56
CA GLY A 67 2.48 -8.12 -10.37
C GLY A 67 2.34 -7.52 -8.96
N GLY A 68 1.96 -6.24 -8.87
CA GLY A 68 1.99 -5.43 -7.65
C GLY A 68 1.11 -5.86 -6.45
N ASN A 69 0.76 -7.13 -6.28
CA ASN A 69 0.14 -7.71 -5.08
C ASN A 69 0.76 -9.07 -4.68
N SER A 70 1.88 -9.48 -5.29
CA SER A 70 2.62 -10.67 -4.87
C SER A 70 3.51 -10.38 -3.67
N TYR A 71 3.14 -10.95 -2.53
CA TYR A 71 3.89 -10.85 -1.28
C TYR A 71 4.36 -12.22 -0.78
N LEU A 72 4.05 -13.30 -1.50
CA LEU A 72 4.58 -14.64 -1.27
C LEU A 72 5.53 -15.01 -2.42
N GLU A 73 6.52 -15.83 -2.14
CA GLU A 73 7.31 -16.47 -3.18
C GLU A 73 6.59 -17.70 -3.76
N PRO A 74 6.88 -18.08 -5.02
CA PRO A 74 6.51 -19.40 -5.53
C PRO A 74 7.10 -20.50 -4.66
N LEU A 75 6.33 -21.57 -4.46
CA LEU A 75 6.88 -22.77 -3.85
C LEU A 75 7.96 -23.37 -4.76
N PRO A 76 9.04 -23.93 -4.19
CA PRO A 76 10.01 -24.69 -4.95
C PRO A 76 9.33 -25.83 -5.72
N ALA A 77 9.84 -26.14 -6.91
CA ALA A 77 9.25 -27.21 -7.74
C ALA A 77 9.16 -28.52 -6.96
N GLY A 78 7.96 -29.11 -6.91
CA GLY A 78 7.70 -30.35 -6.17
C GLY A 78 7.58 -30.21 -4.65
N SER A 79 7.76 -29.01 -4.08
CA SER A 79 7.62 -28.78 -2.65
C SER A 79 6.19 -28.36 -2.26
N THR A 80 5.76 -28.79 -1.08
CA THR A 80 4.53 -28.32 -0.42
C THR A 80 4.80 -27.24 0.64
N THR A 81 6.08 -26.92 0.89
CA THR A 81 6.51 -25.97 1.92
C THR A 81 7.59 -25.00 1.42
N TYR A 82 7.73 -23.86 2.10
CA TYR A 82 8.82 -22.91 1.85
C TYR A 82 10.11 -23.36 2.52
N THR A 83 11.26 -23.00 1.92
CA THR A 83 12.53 -23.06 2.64
C THR A 83 12.59 -22.01 3.75
N GLU A 84 13.55 -22.11 4.67
CA GLU A 84 13.77 -21.11 5.72
C GLU A 84 13.99 -19.71 5.13
N ASP A 85 14.85 -19.60 4.12
CA ASP A 85 15.13 -18.32 3.46
C ASP A 85 13.90 -17.73 2.75
N GLN A 86 13.09 -18.58 2.11
CA GLN A 86 11.82 -18.14 1.53
C GLN A 86 10.85 -17.67 2.62
N THR A 87 10.80 -18.38 3.75
CA THR A 87 9.94 -18.01 4.89
C THR A 87 10.36 -16.64 5.45
N ARG A 88 11.66 -16.33 5.53
CA ARG A 88 12.16 -15.00 5.94
C ARG A 88 11.78 -13.90 4.96
N ARG A 89 11.96 -14.12 3.66
CA ARG A 89 11.56 -13.14 2.64
C ARG A 89 10.05 -12.94 2.61
N ASN A 90 9.27 -14.01 2.78
CA ASN A 90 7.81 -13.93 2.87
C ASN A 90 7.37 -13.16 4.12
N PHE A 91 8.03 -13.37 5.27
CA PHE A 91 7.77 -12.58 6.48
C PHE A 91 7.95 -11.09 6.22
N GLU A 92 9.08 -10.67 5.65
CA GLU A 92 9.35 -9.27 5.35
C GLU A 92 8.33 -8.64 4.38
N ARG A 93 7.84 -9.43 3.42
CA ARG A 93 6.83 -8.97 2.44
C ARG A 93 5.43 -8.92 3.06
N VAL A 94 5.05 -9.91 3.86
CA VAL A 94 3.74 -9.96 4.54
C VAL A 94 3.66 -8.88 5.62
N ALA A 95 4.76 -8.61 6.35
CA ALA A 95 4.84 -7.54 7.35
C ALA A 95 4.47 -6.16 6.78
N ARG A 96 4.69 -5.92 5.48
CA ARG A 96 4.33 -4.65 4.80
C ARG A 96 2.83 -4.47 4.60
N LEU A 97 2.04 -5.54 4.74
CA LEU A 97 0.58 -5.50 4.69
C LEU A 97 -0.05 -5.24 6.07
N VAL A 98 0.78 -5.09 7.09
CA VAL A 98 0.37 -4.96 8.48
C VAL A 98 0.62 -3.53 8.95
N ALA A 99 -0.42 -2.93 9.53
CA ALA A 99 -0.30 -1.77 10.40
C ALA A 99 -0.16 -2.30 11.84
N PRO A 100 1.04 -2.26 12.46
CA PRO A 100 1.27 -2.88 13.76
C PRO A 100 0.30 -2.36 14.84
N GLY A 101 -0.31 -3.28 15.59
CA GLY A 101 -1.33 -2.97 16.59
C GLY A 101 -2.74 -2.71 16.02
N GLU A 102 -2.90 -2.61 14.70
CA GLU A 102 -4.14 -2.17 14.06
C GLU A 102 -4.66 -3.21 13.03
N PRO A 103 -5.30 -4.31 13.48
CA PRO A 103 -5.75 -5.39 12.59
C PRO A 103 -6.72 -4.93 11.49
N LEU A 104 -7.69 -4.06 11.81
CA LEU A 104 -8.66 -3.57 10.81
C LEU A 104 -8.07 -2.53 9.84
N LYS A 105 -6.88 -1.99 10.12
CA LYS A 105 -6.13 -1.17 9.16
C LYS A 105 -5.10 -1.97 8.37
N SER A 106 -4.85 -3.21 8.77
CA SER A 106 -3.90 -4.10 8.11
C SER A 106 -4.57 -4.75 6.89
N LEU A 107 -4.08 -4.47 5.69
CA LEU A 107 -4.61 -5.04 4.44
C LEU A 107 -4.67 -6.57 4.46
N LEU A 108 -3.73 -7.21 5.18
CA LEU A 108 -3.69 -8.66 5.39
C LEU A 108 -4.99 -9.21 6.01
N LEU A 109 -5.63 -8.45 6.90
CA LEU A 109 -6.86 -8.85 7.60
C LEU A 109 -8.11 -8.14 7.07
N LEU A 110 -7.97 -6.89 6.63
CA LEU A 110 -9.07 -6.09 6.13
C LEU A 110 -9.65 -6.68 4.83
N ASN A 111 -8.80 -7.05 3.88
CA ASN A 111 -9.27 -7.48 2.55
C ASN A 111 -10.06 -8.80 2.58
N PRO A 112 -9.61 -9.85 3.29
CA PRO A 112 -10.30 -11.13 3.23
C PRO A 112 -11.44 -11.26 4.25
N LEU A 113 -11.66 -10.26 5.12
CA LEU A 113 -12.80 -10.22 6.04
C LEU A 113 -14.08 -9.75 5.32
N ALA A 114 -15.23 -10.31 5.67
CA ALA A 114 -16.54 -9.89 5.18
C ALA A 114 -16.81 -8.41 5.49
N GLU A 115 -17.51 -7.73 4.59
CA GLU A 115 -17.78 -6.30 4.68
C GLU A 115 -18.60 -5.97 5.94
N GLU A 116 -19.57 -6.83 6.26
CA GLU A 116 -20.43 -6.74 7.44
C GLU A 116 -19.64 -6.86 8.76
N ALA A 117 -18.45 -7.47 8.72
CA ALA A 117 -17.55 -7.58 9.86
C ALA A 117 -16.49 -6.46 9.90
N GLY A 118 -16.59 -5.45 9.02
CA GLY A 118 -15.66 -4.33 8.90
C GLY A 118 -14.51 -4.59 7.92
N GLY A 119 -14.62 -5.62 7.08
CA GLY A 119 -13.69 -5.88 6.00
C GLY A 119 -13.82 -4.89 4.83
N SER A 120 -12.91 -4.96 3.87
CA SER A 120 -13.04 -4.18 2.64
C SER A 120 -14.27 -4.61 1.84
N HIS A 121 -14.72 -3.79 0.88
CA HIS A 121 -15.78 -4.21 -0.03
C HIS A 121 -15.38 -5.39 -0.94
N TRP A 122 -14.10 -5.49 -1.32
CA TRP A 122 -13.66 -6.44 -2.33
C TRP A 122 -12.31 -7.12 -2.03
N HIS A 123 -12.24 -8.41 -2.40
CA HIS A 123 -11.01 -9.19 -2.47
C HIS A 123 -11.17 -10.27 -3.53
N GLY A 124 -10.33 -10.27 -4.57
CA GLY A 124 -10.46 -11.16 -5.72
C GLY A 124 -10.34 -12.66 -5.39
N GLY A 125 -9.72 -13.01 -4.26
CA GLY A 125 -9.65 -14.39 -3.76
C GLY A 125 -10.89 -14.84 -2.97
N GLY A 126 -11.87 -13.96 -2.77
CA GLY A 126 -13.07 -14.15 -1.95
C GLY A 126 -12.89 -13.71 -0.49
N LYS A 127 -13.99 -13.69 0.26
CA LYS A 127 -14.00 -13.41 1.71
C LYS A 127 -13.71 -14.70 2.47
N HIS A 128 -12.56 -14.75 3.14
CA HIS A 128 -12.09 -15.91 3.87
C HIS A 128 -12.68 -16.00 5.29
N TRP A 129 -13.06 -14.86 5.86
CA TRP A 129 -13.63 -14.79 7.21
C TRP A 129 -14.94 -14.01 7.19
N GLN A 130 -15.96 -14.55 7.85
CA GLN A 130 -17.26 -13.90 8.01
C GLN A 130 -17.31 -13.03 9.25
N SER A 131 -16.39 -13.24 10.19
CA SER A 131 -16.34 -12.50 11.45
C SER A 131 -14.91 -12.31 11.94
N GLN A 132 -14.69 -11.25 12.71
CA GLN A 132 -13.47 -11.08 13.50
C GLN A 132 -13.31 -12.18 14.55
N ASN A 133 -14.36 -12.95 14.87
CA ASN A 133 -14.28 -14.08 15.80
C ASN A 133 -13.79 -15.38 15.15
N ASP A 134 -13.60 -15.41 13.83
CA ASP A 134 -13.07 -16.60 13.15
C ASP A 134 -11.65 -16.89 13.64
N ALA A 135 -11.38 -18.16 13.95
CA ALA A 135 -10.14 -18.56 14.64
C ALA A 135 -8.86 -18.15 13.91
N GLU A 136 -8.85 -18.30 12.58
CA GLU A 136 -7.72 -17.86 11.77
C GLU A 136 -7.58 -16.33 11.73
N TRP A 137 -8.69 -15.60 11.71
CA TRP A 137 -8.66 -14.14 11.77
C TRP A 137 -8.06 -13.67 13.10
N GLN A 138 -8.47 -14.27 14.22
CA GLN A 138 -7.91 -13.98 15.54
C GLN A 138 -6.42 -14.34 15.64
N ALA A 139 -5.98 -15.44 15.02
CA ALA A 139 -4.56 -15.80 14.99
C ALA A 139 -3.71 -14.75 14.26
N LEU A 140 -4.19 -14.26 13.12
CA LEU A 140 -3.54 -13.15 12.40
C LEU A 140 -3.59 -11.86 13.22
N ALA A 141 -4.73 -11.55 13.84
CA ALA A 141 -4.92 -10.32 14.60
C ALA A 141 -4.04 -10.30 15.85
N ALA A 142 -3.83 -11.45 16.49
CA ALA A 142 -2.90 -11.60 17.59
C ALA A 142 -1.47 -11.28 17.15
N TRP A 143 -1.02 -11.84 16.02
CA TRP A 143 0.30 -11.54 15.46
C TRP A 143 0.47 -10.06 15.10
N VAL A 144 -0.57 -9.42 14.54
CA VAL A 144 -0.55 -7.96 14.27
C VAL A 144 -0.47 -7.13 15.55
N LYS A 145 -1.10 -7.60 16.64
CA LYS A 145 -1.11 -6.92 17.94
C LYS A 145 0.16 -7.16 18.76
N THR A 146 0.89 -8.24 18.51
CA THR A 146 2.16 -8.50 19.20
C THR A 146 3.22 -7.50 18.76
N ARG A 147 3.91 -6.92 19.74
CA ARG A 147 5.20 -6.24 19.52
C ARG A 147 6.30 -7.22 19.89
N ALA A 148 7.31 -7.38 19.04
CA ALA A 148 8.59 -7.96 19.45
C ALA A 148 9.16 -7.08 20.59
N ASP A 149 9.58 -7.72 21.69
CA ASP A 149 9.84 -7.08 22.98
C ASP A 149 10.78 -5.85 22.88
N ALA A 150 10.27 -4.70 23.32
CA ALA A 150 11.03 -3.52 23.74
C ALA A 150 10.35 -2.93 25.00
N PRO A 151 11.12 -2.40 25.96
CA PRO A 151 10.61 -2.14 27.31
C PRO A 151 9.54 -1.04 27.36
N ALA A 152 8.59 -1.24 28.27
CA ALA A 152 7.35 -0.50 28.37
C ALA A 152 7.54 1.00 28.66
N ALA A 153 6.87 1.83 27.85
CA ALA A 153 6.52 3.21 28.21
C ALA A 153 4.99 3.36 28.22
N SER A 154 4.51 4.07 29.22
CA SER A 154 3.15 4.13 29.75
C SER A 154 2.05 4.54 28.77
N ALA A 155 0.89 3.90 28.90
CA ALA A 155 -0.35 4.25 28.24
C ALA A 155 -0.99 5.52 28.83
N SER A 156 -1.46 6.40 27.95
CA SER A 156 -2.54 7.35 28.26
C SER A 156 -3.78 6.91 27.48
N ALA A 157 -4.88 6.69 28.19
CA ALA A 157 -6.16 6.28 27.61
C ALA A 157 -6.91 7.50 27.04
N ALA A 158 -7.13 7.52 25.72
CA ALA A 158 -8.13 8.39 25.11
C ALA A 158 -9.45 7.63 24.96
N ARG A 159 -10.54 8.20 25.47
CA ARG A 159 -11.91 7.69 25.28
C ARG A 159 -12.34 7.86 23.81
N PRO A 160 -13.13 6.93 23.24
CA PRO A 160 -13.65 7.10 21.89
C PRO A 160 -14.72 8.20 21.87
N VAL A 161 -14.53 9.19 21.00
CA VAL A 161 -15.60 10.10 20.59
C VAL A 161 -16.27 9.46 19.39
N ALA A 162 -17.58 9.23 19.48
CA ALA A 162 -18.37 8.69 18.37
C ALA A 162 -18.41 9.72 17.23
N ALA A 163 -17.86 9.35 16.07
CA ALA A 163 -17.99 10.16 14.85
C ALA A 163 -19.39 9.94 14.23
N PRO A 164 -20.03 10.98 13.68
CA PRO A 164 -21.32 10.84 13.01
C PRO A 164 -21.17 10.04 11.70
N ALA A 165 -22.21 9.26 11.39
CA ALA A 165 -22.27 8.47 10.16
C ALA A 165 -22.31 9.40 8.92
N PRO A 166 -21.57 9.07 7.84
CA PRO A 166 -21.59 9.87 6.61
C PRO A 166 -22.95 9.76 5.90
N PRO A 167 -23.34 10.80 5.13
CA PRO A 167 -24.58 10.80 4.36
C PRO A 167 -24.56 9.69 3.28
N PRO A 168 -25.74 9.24 2.79
CA PRO A 168 -25.82 8.24 1.73
C PRO A 168 -25.12 8.78 0.47
N ALA A 169 -24.16 8.02 -0.02
CA ALA A 169 -23.38 8.44 -1.17
C ALA A 169 -24.20 8.36 -2.46
N SER A 170 -24.09 9.40 -3.28
CA SER A 170 -24.57 9.38 -4.66
C SER A 170 -23.84 8.31 -5.46
N PRO A 171 -24.51 7.61 -6.39
CA PRO A 171 -23.83 6.69 -7.30
C PRO A 171 -22.76 7.45 -8.11
N LEU A 172 -21.60 6.83 -8.29
CA LEU A 172 -20.48 7.40 -9.07
C LEU A 172 -20.92 7.65 -10.52
N ASP A 173 -20.43 8.74 -11.11
CA ASP A 173 -20.87 9.19 -12.44
C ASP A 173 -20.04 8.51 -13.55
N TYR A 174 -20.72 7.81 -14.47
CA TYR A 174 -20.08 7.09 -15.58
C TYR A 174 -19.46 8.03 -16.61
N ASP A 175 -20.13 9.13 -16.96
CA ASP A 175 -19.65 10.06 -17.98
C ASP A 175 -18.41 10.81 -17.47
N ALA A 176 -18.40 11.20 -16.19
CA ALA A 176 -17.23 11.74 -15.51
C ALA A 176 -16.10 10.71 -15.44
N PHE A 177 -16.41 9.43 -15.19
CA PHE A 177 -15.41 8.38 -15.23
C PHE A 177 -14.76 8.28 -16.61
N LYS A 178 -15.57 8.14 -17.66
CA LYS A 178 -15.09 7.99 -19.04
C LYS A 178 -14.27 9.22 -19.48
N ALA A 179 -14.74 10.42 -19.15
CA ALA A 179 -14.12 11.66 -19.60
C ALA A 179 -12.87 12.06 -18.81
N ARG A 180 -12.83 11.78 -17.49
CA ARG A 180 -11.81 12.36 -16.59
C ARG A 180 -10.99 11.32 -15.82
N VAL A 181 -11.59 10.21 -15.42
CA VAL A 181 -10.92 9.18 -14.61
C VAL A 181 -10.17 8.19 -15.49
N GLN A 182 -10.82 7.63 -16.52
CA GLN A 182 -10.23 6.64 -17.40
C GLN A 182 -8.92 7.11 -18.06
N PRO A 183 -8.80 8.36 -18.56
CA PRO A 183 -7.54 8.86 -19.10
C PRO A 183 -6.39 8.81 -18.08
N ILE A 184 -6.64 9.12 -16.81
CA ILE A 184 -5.64 9.07 -15.73
C ILE A 184 -5.13 7.65 -15.51
N LEU A 185 -6.01 6.64 -15.58
CA LEU A 185 -5.63 5.22 -15.43
C LEU A 185 -4.83 4.69 -16.63
N MET A 186 -4.99 5.34 -17.79
CA MET A 186 -4.29 4.97 -19.02
C MET A 186 -2.98 5.75 -19.21
N ALA A 187 -2.80 6.89 -18.54
CA ALA A 187 -1.67 7.78 -18.73
C ALA A 187 -0.32 7.14 -18.35
N SER A 188 0.68 7.34 -19.22
CA SER A 188 2.09 7.09 -18.94
C SER A 188 2.66 8.17 -18.03
N ARG A 189 3.51 7.77 -17.08
CA ARG A 189 4.18 8.70 -16.16
C ARG A 189 5.66 8.38 -16.12
N LYS A 190 6.50 9.42 -16.03
CA LYS A 190 7.93 9.25 -15.87
C LYS A 190 8.21 8.71 -14.46
N GLY A 191 8.90 7.58 -14.36
CA GLY A 191 9.32 7.00 -13.08
C GLY A 191 8.31 6.09 -12.37
N ASN A 192 7.06 6.01 -12.85
CA ASN A 192 6.02 5.13 -12.30
C ASN A 192 5.42 4.25 -13.39
N ALA A 193 4.94 3.06 -13.02
CA ALA A 193 4.24 2.19 -13.95
C ALA A 193 2.91 2.82 -14.40
N ARG A 194 2.44 2.49 -15.61
CA ARG A 194 1.07 2.80 -16.01
C ARG A 194 0.11 1.90 -15.24
N CYS A 195 -1.02 2.44 -14.78
CA CYS A 195 -2.00 1.63 -14.07
C CYS A 195 -2.47 0.47 -14.95
N VAL A 196 -2.80 0.74 -16.22
CA VAL A 196 -3.18 -0.30 -17.20
C VAL A 196 -2.11 -1.39 -17.39
N SER A 197 -0.82 -1.07 -17.29
CA SER A 197 0.25 -2.08 -17.49
C SER A 197 0.29 -3.14 -16.39
N CYS A 198 -0.19 -2.84 -15.19
CA CYS A 198 -0.20 -3.78 -14.07
C CYS A 198 -1.61 -4.24 -13.69
N HIS A 199 -2.64 -3.44 -13.98
CA HIS A 199 -4.02 -3.69 -13.59
C HIS A 199 -4.93 -4.13 -14.74
N ALA A 200 -4.38 -4.33 -15.95
CA ALA A 200 -5.07 -5.01 -17.05
C ALA A 200 -4.73 -6.50 -17.15
N THR A 201 -3.59 -6.91 -16.59
CA THR A 201 -3.05 -8.27 -16.68
C THR A 201 -2.55 -8.72 -15.31
N GLY A 202 -3.25 -9.69 -14.71
CA GLY A 202 -2.93 -10.18 -13.37
C GLY A 202 -4.17 -10.72 -12.66
N GLY A 203 -3.96 -11.52 -11.62
CA GLY A 203 -5.05 -12.13 -10.82
C GLY A 203 -5.85 -11.10 -10.01
N GLY A 204 -6.03 -11.35 -8.71
CA GLY A 204 -6.99 -10.63 -7.84
C GLY A 204 -6.75 -9.13 -7.59
N ASN A 205 -6.06 -8.39 -8.46
CA ASN A 205 -5.91 -6.92 -8.45
C ASN A 205 -6.08 -6.30 -9.85
N SER A 206 -6.51 -7.08 -10.85
CA SER A 206 -6.85 -6.57 -12.18
C SER A 206 -8.27 -6.00 -12.17
N TYR A 207 -8.38 -4.70 -12.43
CA TYR A 207 -9.64 -3.95 -12.47
C TYR A 207 -9.81 -3.19 -13.79
N LEU A 208 -8.87 -3.34 -14.72
CA LEU A 208 -8.95 -2.85 -16.09
C LEU A 208 -8.97 -4.06 -17.04
N GLU A 209 -9.61 -3.92 -18.18
CA GLU A 209 -9.47 -4.89 -19.27
C GLU A 209 -8.17 -4.66 -20.04
N PRO A 210 -7.62 -5.69 -20.69
CA PRO A 210 -6.60 -5.50 -21.70
C PRO A 210 -7.11 -4.59 -22.82
N LEU A 211 -6.26 -3.68 -23.29
CA LEU A 211 -6.56 -2.93 -24.51
C LEU A 211 -6.69 -3.89 -25.70
N PRO A 212 -7.63 -3.65 -26.63
CA PRO A 212 -7.70 -4.40 -27.88
C PRO A 212 -6.36 -4.33 -28.62
N SER A 213 -5.98 -5.42 -29.29
CA SER A 213 -4.72 -5.47 -30.04
C SER A 213 -4.60 -4.31 -31.03
N GLY A 214 -3.50 -3.55 -30.92
CA GLY A 214 -3.24 -2.37 -31.76
C GLY A 214 -4.02 -1.10 -31.38
N SER A 215 -4.89 -1.14 -30.37
CA SER A 215 -5.63 0.03 -29.90
C SER A 215 -4.90 0.76 -28.77
N THR A 216 -5.05 2.08 -28.74
CA THR A 216 -4.64 2.94 -27.63
C THR A 216 -5.79 3.31 -26.71
N THR A 217 -7.04 2.92 -27.06
CA THR A 217 -8.27 3.24 -26.32
C THR A 217 -9.12 2.00 -26.07
N TYR A 218 -9.98 2.07 -25.05
CA TYR A 218 -11.01 1.07 -24.78
C TYR A 218 -12.22 1.27 -25.70
N THR A 219 -12.92 0.19 -26.02
CA THR A 219 -14.27 0.28 -26.58
C THR A 219 -15.26 0.80 -25.52
N GLU A 220 -16.47 1.17 -25.94
CA GLU A 220 -17.54 1.58 -25.02
C GLU A 220 -17.86 0.47 -24.01
N ASP A 221 -18.00 -0.77 -24.48
CA ASP A 221 -18.32 -1.91 -23.61
C ASP A 221 -17.20 -2.21 -22.62
N GLN A 222 -15.94 -2.08 -23.04
CA GLN A 222 -14.79 -2.21 -22.14
C GLN A 222 -14.78 -1.08 -21.10
N THR A 223 -15.11 0.15 -21.52
CA THR A 223 -15.20 1.30 -20.61
C THR A 223 -16.26 1.08 -19.53
N ARG A 224 -17.43 0.51 -19.88
CA ARG A 224 -18.47 0.15 -18.91
C ARG A 224 -18.01 -0.92 -17.93
N ARG A 225 -17.39 -1.99 -18.42
CA ARG A 225 -16.85 -3.04 -17.54
C ARG A 225 -15.72 -2.53 -16.66
N ASN A 226 -14.88 -1.62 -17.16
CA ASN A 226 -13.85 -0.96 -16.37
C ASN A 226 -14.46 -0.06 -15.30
N PHE A 227 -15.50 0.71 -15.63
CA PHE A 227 -16.24 1.50 -14.65
C PHE A 227 -16.76 0.62 -13.52
N ASP A 228 -17.45 -0.47 -13.83
CA ASP A 228 -18.00 -1.42 -12.85
C ASP A 228 -16.93 -2.08 -11.96
N ARG A 229 -15.69 -2.18 -12.45
CA ARG A 229 -14.56 -2.75 -11.69
C ARG A 229 -13.86 -1.67 -10.86
N VAL A 230 -13.67 -0.48 -11.40
CA VAL A 230 -13.01 0.65 -10.72
C VAL A 230 -13.88 1.20 -9.59
N THR A 231 -15.21 1.24 -9.75
CA THR A 231 -16.14 1.67 -8.68
C THR A 231 -15.99 0.83 -7.42
N ARG A 232 -15.60 -0.45 -7.53
CA ARG A 232 -15.36 -1.35 -6.39
C ARG A 232 -14.12 -1.00 -5.56
N LEU A 233 -13.24 -0.16 -6.09
CA LEU A 233 -12.06 0.36 -5.39
C LEU A 233 -12.35 1.67 -4.67
N VAL A 234 -13.58 2.18 -4.78
CA VAL A 234 -14.00 3.47 -4.24
C VAL A 234 -14.89 3.23 -3.04
N ALA A 235 -14.55 3.87 -1.93
CA ALA A 235 -15.46 4.15 -0.84
C ALA A 235 -16.15 5.49 -1.18
N PRO A 236 -17.41 5.50 -1.61
CA PRO A 236 -18.07 6.71 -2.10
C PRO A 236 -18.07 7.83 -1.03
N GLY A 237 -17.77 9.06 -1.44
CA GLY A 237 -17.61 10.19 -0.53
C GLY A 237 -16.26 10.25 0.21
N GLU A 238 -15.48 9.17 0.18
CA GLU A 238 -14.31 9.00 1.04
C GLU A 238 -13.00 8.73 0.24
N PRO A 239 -12.37 9.77 -0.35
CA PRO A 239 -11.13 9.64 -1.12
C PRO A 239 -10.00 8.88 -0.41
N LEU A 240 -9.74 9.18 0.86
CA LEU A 240 -8.65 8.55 1.62
C LEU A 240 -8.98 7.13 2.10
N LYS A 241 -10.23 6.69 2.00
CA LYS A 241 -10.60 5.28 2.22
C LYS A 241 -10.73 4.49 0.91
N SER A 242 -10.67 5.17 -0.23
CA SER A 242 -10.77 4.55 -1.55
C SER A 242 -9.40 4.01 -1.98
N LEU A 243 -9.28 2.69 -2.16
CA LEU A 243 -8.03 2.04 -2.58
C LEU A 243 -7.47 2.63 -3.88
N LEU A 244 -8.35 3.07 -4.79
CA LEU A 244 -7.98 3.75 -6.03
C LEU A 244 -7.11 5.00 -5.81
N LEU A 245 -7.31 5.71 -4.70
CA LEU A 245 -6.58 6.94 -4.36
C LEU A 245 -5.54 6.73 -3.26
N LEU A 246 -5.85 5.88 -2.27
CA LEU A 246 -5.01 5.61 -1.13
C LEU A 246 -3.67 4.97 -1.54
N ASN A 247 -3.70 3.92 -2.36
CA ASN A 247 -2.50 3.16 -2.70
C ASN A 247 -1.44 3.97 -3.48
N PRO A 248 -1.80 4.68 -4.56
CA PRO A 248 -0.84 5.46 -5.35
C PRO A 248 -0.44 6.81 -4.73
N LEU A 249 -1.07 7.27 -3.64
CA LEU A 249 -0.70 8.51 -2.93
C LEU A 249 0.52 8.28 -2.03
N ALA A 250 1.41 9.25 -1.92
CA ALA A 250 2.55 9.24 -0.99
C ALA A 250 2.09 9.07 0.46
N GLU A 251 2.88 8.35 1.26
CA GLU A 251 2.55 8.01 2.64
C GLU A 251 2.42 9.27 3.50
N GLU A 252 3.30 10.25 3.27
CA GLU A 252 3.32 11.56 3.94
C GLU A 252 2.06 12.38 3.66
N ALA A 253 1.37 12.10 2.55
CA ALA A 253 0.11 12.73 2.19
C ALA A 253 -1.12 11.94 2.66
N GLY A 254 -0.93 10.87 3.46
CA GLY A 254 -1.98 9.99 3.96
C GLY A 254 -2.27 8.79 3.04
N GLY A 255 -1.38 8.50 2.09
CA GLY A 255 -1.44 7.31 1.26
C GLY A 255 -1.05 6.03 2.00
N SER A 256 -1.21 4.88 1.36
CA SER A 256 -0.73 3.61 1.92
C SER A 256 0.81 3.62 2.03
N HIS A 257 1.39 2.72 2.83
CA HIS A 257 2.84 2.56 2.87
C HIS A 257 3.42 2.02 1.53
N TRP A 258 2.65 1.23 0.78
CA TRP A 258 3.18 0.52 -0.39
C TRP A 258 2.22 0.47 -1.58
N HIS A 259 2.80 0.59 -2.77
CA HIS A 259 2.16 0.33 -4.06
C HIS A 259 3.22 -0.06 -5.10
N GLY A 260 3.15 -1.28 -5.62
CA GLY A 260 4.17 -1.83 -6.52
C GLY A 260 4.37 -1.07 -7.84
N GLY A 261 3.38 -0.27 -8.26
CA GLY A 261 3.47 0.61 -9.43
C GLY A 261 4.17 1.95 -9.16
N GLY A 262 4.52 2.23 -7.90
CA GLY A 262 5.08 3.50 -7.42
C GLY A 262 4.05 4.45 -6.83
N LYS A 263 4.52 5.56 -6.25
CA LYS A 263 3.66 6.65 -5.73
C LYS A 263 3.43 7.68 -6.84
N HIS A 264 2.21 7.72 -7.35
CA HIS A 264 1.82 8.57 -8.48
C HIS A 264 1.60 10.02 -8.08
N TRP A 265 1.20 10.25 -6.83
CA TRP A 265 0.89 11.57 -6.30
C TRP A 265 1.65 11.78 -5.00
N GLN A 266 2.31 12.93 -4.89
CA GLN A 266 3.07 13.32 -3.69
C GLN A 266 2.18 14.08 -2.70
N SER A 267 1.05 14.61 -3.16
CA SER A 267 0.12 15.38 -2.34
C SER A 267 -1.32 15.16 -2.79
N GLN A 268 -2.26 15.34 -1.85
CA GLN A 268 -3.68 15.45 -2.18
C GLN A 268 -3.98 16.67 -3.06
N ASN A 269 -3.06 17.64 -3.18
CA ASN A 269 -3.24 18.81 -4.06
C ASN A 269 -2.86 18.54 -5.53
N ASP A 270 -2.32 17.36 -5.84
CA ASP A 270 -1.96 17.02 -7.22
C ASP A 270 -3.23 16.99 -8.10
N ALA A 271 -3.16 17.60 -9.28
CA ALA A 271 -4.33 17.84 -10.13
C ALA A 271 -5.06 16.54 -10.53
N GLU A 272 -4.31 15.49 -10.87
CA GLU A 272 -4.88 14.17 -11.14
C GLU A 272 -5.54 13.56 -9.90
N TRP A 273 -4.92 13.70 -8.72
CA TRP A 273 -5.48 13.21 -7.46
C TRP A 273 -6.81 13.92 -7.15
N GLN A 274 -6.86 15.25 -7.30
CA GLN A 274 -8.09 16.02 -7.08
C GLN A 274 -9.18 15.67 -8.08
N THR A 275 -8.82 15.36 -9.33
CA THR A 275 -9.79 14.91 -10.34
C THR A 275 -10.45 13.59 -9.92
N LEU A 276 -9.66 12.62 -9.46
CA LEU A 276 -10.19 11.37 -8.93
C LEU A 276 -10.99 11.58 -7.64
N ALA A 277 -10.50 12.44 -6.75
CA ALA A 277 -11.14 12.69 -5.47
C ALA A 277 -12.49 13.42 -5.64
N ALA A 278 -12.59 14.32 -6.62
CA ALA A 278 -13.85 14.95 -6.99
C ALA A 278 -14.88 13.90 -7.48
N TRP A 279 -14.45 12.98 -8.35
CA TRP A 279 -15.30 11.89 -8.80
C TRP A 279 -15.75 10.99 -7.64
N VAL A 280 -14.84 10.60 -6.73
CA VAL A 280 -15.17 9.82 -5.53
C VAL A 280 -16.15 10.55 -4.61
N ARG A 281 -15.99 11.87 -4.44
CA ARG A 281 -16.91 12.71 -3.64
C ARG A 281 -18.27 12.92 -4.31
N GLY A 282 -18.43 12.55 -5.59
CA GLY A 282 -19.63 12.84 -6.36
C GLY A 282 -19.75 14.31 -6.77
N THR A 283 -18.67 15.09 -6.69
CA THR A 283 -18.63 16.48 -7.16
C THR A 283 -18.32 16.50 -8.65
N ARG A 284 -19.24 17.08 -9.46
CA ARG A 284 -19.09 17.21 -10.91
C ARG A 284 -18.07 18.25 -11.32
#